data_AF-A0A1D2JIU6-F1
#
_entry.id   AF-A0A1D2JIU6-F1
#
_cell.length_a   1.000
_cell.length_b   1.000
_cell.length_c   1.000
_cell.angle_alpha   90.00
_cell.angle_beta   90.00
_cell.angle_gamma   90.00
#
_symmetry.space_group_name_H-M   'P 1'
#
loop_
_entity.id
_entity.type
_entity.pdbx_description
1 polymer ?
#
loop_
_entity_poly.entity_id
_entity_poly.type
_entity_poly.pdbx_seq_one_letter_code
_entity_poly.pdbx_strand_id
1 'polypeptide(L)'
;MGPPQCKPAMFSKTPKTPKYQGPQQPYFVVHFSPQNKPTIRAKRFSVDTRMHLFAFRTKIQHLWAMREKGDLWWSASAHGEVSSEKSVIRTWCTRRVRTAFRDALRAHGYDDCGRRMPDIERKDGVPQSQLEVLKGSLELHVRLAVKEAKYTDLVRQSERVVESIEQYLIRLR
;
A
#
# COMPACT_ATOMS: atom_id res chain seq x y z
N MET A 1 17.29 -50.94 -18.18
CA MET A 1 17.20 -49.68 -17.39
C MET A 1 16.14 -48.80 -18.02
N GLY A 2 14.97 -48.67 -17.38
CA GLY A 2 13.90 -47.77 -17.86
C GLY A 2 14.15 -46.33 -17.41
N PRO A 3 13.73 -45.31 -18.19
CA PRO A 3 13.94 -43.91 -17.83
C PRO A 3 13.11 -43.53 -16.59
N PRO A 4 13.61 -42.61 -15.75
CA PRO A 4 12.89 -42.15 -14.56
C PRO A 4 11.64 -41.38 -14.98
N GLN A 5 10.47 -41.85 -14.53
CA GLN A 5 9.21 -41.13 -14.69
C GLN A 5 9.20 -39.90 -13.79
N CYS A 6 9.29 -38.71 -14.38
CA CYS A 6 9.00 -37.46 -13.69
C CYS A 6 7.50 -37.40 -13.35
N LYS A 7 7.16 -37.54 -12.06
CA LYS A 7 5.80 -37.31 -11.58
C LYS A 7 5.44 -35.83 -11.76
N PRO A 8 4.25 -35.50 -12.30
CA PRO A 8 3.81 -34.11 -12.39
C PRO A 8 3.65 -33.52 -10.98
N ALA A 9 4.27 -32.37 -10.74
CA ALA A 9 4.13 -31.63 -9.51
C ALA A 9 2.65 -31.30 -9.29
N MET A 10 2.10 -31.79 -8.17
CA MET A 10 0.75 -31.45 -7.76
C MET A 10 0.67 -29.94 -7.53
N PHE A 11 -0.11 -29.24 -8.36
CA PHE A 11 -0.48 -27.85 -8.12
C PHE A 11 -1.24 -27.79 -6.79
N SER A 12 -0.55 -27.39 -5.72
CA SER A 12 -1.19 -27.08 -4.46
C SER A 12 -2.17 -25.94 -4.69
N LYS A 13 -3.47 -26.21 -4.51
CA LYS A 13 -4.50 -25.18 -4.55
C LYS A 13 -4.22 -24.23 -3.39
N THR A 14 -3.56 -23.11 -3.66
CA THR A 14 -3.35 -22.06 -2.64
C THR A 14 -4.72 -21.66 -2.08
N PRO A 15 -4.90 -21.60 -0.75
CA PRO A 15 -6.16 -21.17 -0.15
C PRO A 15 -6.52 -19.79 -0.70
N LYS A 16 -7.75 -19.65 -1.22
CA LYS A 16 -8.25 -18.40 -1.80
C LYS A 16 -8.38 -17.35 -0.71
N THR A 17 -7.36 -16.53 -0.52
CA THR A 17 -7.45 -15.35 0.37
C THR A 17 -8.60 -14.46 -0.11
N PRO A 18 -9.52 -14.01 0.77
CA PRO A 18 -10.58 -13.10 0.38
C PRO A 18 -9.96 -11.84 -0.22
N LYS A 19 -10.46 -11.37 -1.37
CA LYS A 19 -9.91 -10.18 -2.02
C LYS A 19 -10.25 -8.95 -1.18
N TYR A 20 -9.28 -8.06 -0.97
CA TYR A 20 -9.55 -6.76 -0.37
C TYR A 20 -10.45 -5.94 -1.31
N GLN A 21 -11.55 -5.44 -0.78
CA GLN A 21 -12.40 -4.43 -1.41
C GLN A 21 -12.24 -3.16 -0.61
N GLY A 22 -11.48 -2.21 -1.16
CA GLY A 22 -11.28 -0.93 -0.51
C GLY A 22 -12.53 -0.05 -0.56
N PRO A 23 -12.63 0.94 0.34
CA PRO A 23 -13.72 1.90 0.29
C PRO A 23 -13.70 2.64 -1.04
N GLN A 24 -14.88 3.03 -1.54
CA GLN A 24 -14.94 3.96 -2.66
C GLN A 24 -14.48 5.33 -2.20
N GLN A 25 -13.47 5.85 -2.90
CA GLN A 25 -12.74 7.04 -2.51
C GLN A 25 -12.78 8.06 -3.65
N PRO A 26 -13.20 9.31 -3.40
CA PRO A 26 -13.30 10.33 -4.45
C PRO A 26 -11.93 10.87 -4.87
N TYR A 27 -10.93 10.79 -3.98
CA TYR A 27 -9.65 11.48 -4.13
C TYR A 27 -8.48 10.58 -4.54
N PHE A 28 -8.57 9.28 -4.30
CA PHE A 28 -7.53 8.33 -4.65
C PHE A 28 -8.10 6.93 -4.79
N VAL A 29 -7.52 6.11 -5.66
CA VAL A 29 -7.84 4.68 -5.74
C VAL A 29 -6.92 3.91 -4.81
N VAL A 30 -7.48 2.94 -4.10
CA VAL A 30 -6.79 2.17 -3.06
C VAL A 30 -6.54 0.75 -3.58
N HIS A 31 -5.26 0.36 -3.63
CA HIS A 31 -4.87 -1.01 -3.91
C HIS A 31 -4.12 -1.59 -2.72
N PHE A 32 -4.69 -2.61 -2.10
CA PHE A 32 -4.07 -3.28 -0.96
C PHE A 32 -3.83 -4.77 -1.23
N SER A 33 -2.71 -5.27 -0.72
CA SER A 33 -2.33 -6.68 -0.71
C SER A 33 -1.83 -7.04 0.69
N PRO A 34 -2.37 -8.07 1.36
CA PRO A 34 -1.92 -8.45 2.70
C PRO A 34 -0.48 -9.02 2.70
N GLN A 35 0.06 -9.43 1.56
CA GLN A 35 1.47 -9.76 1.41
C GLN A 35 2.28 -8.54 0.96
N ASN A 36 3.44 -8.33 1.60
CA ASN A 36 4.44 -7.35 1.19
C ASN A 36 4.92 -7.63 -0.24
N LYS A 37 4.52 -6.80 -1.19
CA LYS A 37 4.89 -6.87 -2.61
C LYS A 37 5.45 -5.52 -3.06
N PRO A 38 6.45 -5.50 -3.96
CA PRO A 38 6.94 -4.26 -4.52
C PRO A 38 5.82 -3.46 -5.20
N THR A 39 5.94 -2.14 -5.19
CA THR A 39 4.96 -1.25 -5.82
C THR A 39 4.87 -1.46 -7.33
N ILE A 40 3.78 -1.05 -7.96
CA ILE A 40 3.61 -1.09 -9.42
C ILE A 40 4.77 -0.38 -10.12
N ARG A 41 5.22 0.76 -9.59
CA ARG A 41 6.39 1.47 -10.13
C ARG A 41 7.67 0.64 -9.99
N ALA A 42 7.90 0.00 -8.85
CA ALA A 42 9.05 -0.89 -8.65
C ALA A 42 9.03 -2.09 -9.62
N LYS A 43 7.84 -2.68 -9.83
CA LYS A 43 7.65 -3.80 -10.76
C LYS A 43 7.96 -3.41 -12.20
N ARG A 44 7.65 -2.17 -12.64
CA ARG A 44 8.01 -1.70 -13.99
C ARG A 44 9.50 -1.81 -14.27
N PHE A 45 10.37 -1.49 -13.31
CA PHE A 45 11.83 -1.67 -13.49
C PHE A 45 12.28 -3.13 -13.63
N SER A 46 11.46 -4.09 -13.17
CA SER A 46 11.78 -5.51 -13.28
C SER A 46 11.26 -6.16 -14.56
N VAL A 47 10.27 -5.56 -15.23
CA VAL A 47 9.55 -6.15 -16.37
C VAL A 47 9.81 -5.38 -17.67
N ASP A 48 10.03 -4.06 -17.61
CA ASP A 48 10.13 -3.24 -18.80
C ASP A 48 11.53 -3.29 -19.42
N THR A 49 11.68 -4.09 -20.48
CA THR A 49 12.90 -4.20 -21.28
C THR A 49 13.18 -2.96 -22.12
N ARG A 50 12.19 -2.05 -22.31
CA ARG A 50 12.34 -0.83 -23.12
C ARG A 50 12.99 0.31 -22.34
N MET A 51 12.99 0.23 -21.01
CA MET A 51 13.74 1.14 -20.17
C MET A 51 15.19 0.65 -20.11
N HIS A 52 16.14 1.41 -20.66
CA HIS A 52 17.59 1.19 -20.52
C HIS A 52 18.08 1.46 -19.08
N LEU A 53 17.32 1.00 -18.09
CA LEU A 53 17.58 1.13 -16.66
C LEU A 53 18.02 -0.21 -16.06
N PHE A 54 18.57 -1.11 -16.89
CA PHE A 54 19.10 -2.41 -16.47
C PHE A 54 20.07 -2.26 -15.29
N ALA A 55 20.93 -1.22 -15.31
CA ALA A 55 21.85 -0.91 -14.22
C ALA A 55 21.14 -0.66 -12.87
N PHE A 56 19.93 -0.08 -12.87
CA PHE A 56 19.16 0.15 -11.65
C PHE A 56 18.32 -1.06 -11.23
N ARG A 57 18.04 -2.00 -12.14
CA ARG A 57 17.19 -3.17 -11.86
C ARG A 57 17.72 -3.98 -10.69
N THR A 58 19.00 -4.36 -10.72
CA THR A 58 19.64 -5.16 -9.67
C THR A 58 19.57 -4.45 -8.33
N LYS A 59 19.88 -3.14 -8.30
CA LYS A 59 19.81 -2.32 -7.08
C LYS A 59 18.39 -2.25 -6.53
N ILE A 60 17.39 -2.01 -7.39
CA ILE A 60 15.98 -1.92 -6.97
C ILE A 60 15.49 -3.28 -6.45
N GLN A 61 15.78 -4.38 -7.15
CA GLN A 61 15.42 -5.73 -6.70
C GLN A 61 16.04 -6.05 -5.35
N HIS A 62 17.32 -5.74 -5.17
CA HIS A 62 18.02 -5.92 -3.91
C HIS A 62 17.41 -5.09 -2.77
N LEU A 63 17.12 -3.81 -3.00
CA LEU A 63 16.46 -2.93 -2.02
C LEU A 63 15.10 -3.49 -1.57
N TRP A 64 14.28 -4.03 -2.49
CA TRP A 64 13.00 -4.63 -2.13
C TRP A 64 13.13 -6.02 -1.48
N ALA A 65 14.18 -6.78 -1.82
CA ALA A 65 14.46 -8.07 -1.19
C ALA A 65 14.92 -7.91 0.27
N MET A 66 15.69 -6.86 0.56
CA MET A 66 16.21 -6.54 1.90
C MET A 66 15.26 -5.72 2.76
N ARG A 67 14.22 -5.12 2.16
CA ARG A 67 13.24 -4.36 2.94
C ARG A 67 12.57 -5.27 3.96
N GLU A 68 12.50 -4.81 5.20
CA GLU A 68 11.90 -5.55 6.30
C GLU A 68 10.44 -5.93 5.97
N LYS A 69 10.15 -7.23 6.07
CA LYS A 69 8.82 -7.79 5.82
C LYS A 69 8.09 -7.87 7.15
N GLY A 70 6.79 -7.60 7.14
CA GLY A 70 5.98 -7.54 8.36
C GLY A 70 5.28 -6.21 8.56
N ASP A 71 5.82 -5.13 7.97
CA ASP A 71 5.29 -3.77 8.07
C ASP A 71 4.34 -3.39 6.93
N LEU A 72 3.77 -2.19 7.02
CA LEU A 72 3.01 -1.57 5.94
C LEU A 72 3.97 -0.97 4.91
N TRP A 73 4.04 -1.58 3.74
CA TRP A 73 4.71 -0.97 2.59
C TRP A 73 3.72 -0.13 1.80
N TRP A 74 3.62 1.15 2.11
CA TRP A 74 2.71 2.04 1.40
C TRP A 74 3.41 3.06 0.49
N SER A 75 2.68 3.52 -0.51
CA SER A 75 3.08 4.65 -1.35
C SER A 75 1.87 5.39 -1.90
N ALA A 76 2.02 6.70 -2.09
CA ALA A 76 1.09 7.48 -2.90
C ALA A 76 1.76 7.88 -4.21
N SER A 77 1.03 7.81 -5.32
CA SER A 77 1.56 8.08 -6.66
C SER A 77 0.51 8.71 -7.55
N ALA A 78 0.96 9.62 -8.41
CA ALA A 78 0.14 10.20 -9.47
C ALA A 78 0.04 9.20 -10.64
N HIS A 79 -1.13 8.58 -10.78
CA HIS A 79 -1.48 7.68 -11.88
C HIS A 79 -2.78 8.17 -12.54
N GLY A 80 -3.10 7.64 -13.72
CA GLY A 80 -4.34 7.98 -14.44
C GLY A 80 -4.42 9.46 -14.83
N GLU A 81 -5.56 10.10 -14.58
CA GLU A 81 -5.86 11.48 -14.94
C GLU A 81 -4.82 12.50 -14.45
N VAL A 82 -4.24 12.28 -13.28
CA VAL A 82 -3.22 13.20 -12.73
C VAL A 82 -1.91 13.10 -13.50
N SER A 83 -1.66 12.02 -14.25
CA SER A 83 -0.39 11.83 -14.95
C SER A 83 -0.15 12.83 -16.08
N SER A 84 -1.21 13.35 -16.71
CA SER A 84 -1.13 14.37 -17.77
C SER A 84 -0.95 15.80 -17.25
N GLU A 85 -1.13 16.03 -15.95
CA GLU A 85 -0.94 17.35 -15.33
C GLU A 85 0.54 17.75 -15.21
N LYS A 86 0.81 19.04 -15.01
CA LYS A 86 2.18 19.55 -14.80
C LYS A 86 2.84 18.87 -13.60
N SER A 87 4.15 18.66 -13.67
CA SER A 87 4.93 17.98 -12.61
C SER A 87 4.74 18.58 -11.22
N VAL A 88 4.61 19.90 -11.12
CA VAL A 88 4.34 20.64 -9.89
C VAL A 88 2.99 20.22 -9.30
N ILE A 89 1.94 20.14 -10.12
CA ILE A 89 0.59 19.75 -9.71
C ILE A 89 0.60 18.30 -9.24
N ARG A 90 1.21 17.39 -10.01
CA ARG A 90 1.33 15.97 -9.63
C ARG A 90 2.01 15.80 -8.27
N THR A 91 3.12 16.51 -8.08
CA THR A 91 3.90 16.47 -6.85
C THR A 91 3.11 17.06 -5.69
N TRP A 92 2.43 18.18 -5.90
CA TRP A 92 1.61 18.83 -4.89
C TRP A 92 0.44 17.95 -4.43
N CYS A 93 -0.35 17.40 -5.35
CA CYS A 93 -1.44 16.48 -5.02
C CYS A 93 -0.92 15.24 -4.27
N THR A 94 0.17 14.64 -4.76
CA THR A 94 0.77 13.46 -4.10
C THR A 94 1.26 13.78 -2.69
N ARG A 95 1.87 14.95 -2.48
CA ARG A 95 2.31 15.38 -1.14
C ARG A 95 1.12 15.54 -0.19
N ARG A 96 0.02 16.15 -0.64
CA ARG A 96 -1.18 16.32 0.19
C ARG A 96 -1.75 14.98 0.65
N VAL A 97 -1.90 14.02 -0.25
CA VAL A 97 -2.38 12.67 0.11
C VAL A 97 -1.42 11.96 1.06
N ARG A 98 -0.10 12.07 0.86
CA ARG A 98 0.89 11.46 1.77
C ARG A 98 0.85 12.04 3.18
N THR A 99 0.66 13.34 3.31
CA THR A 99 0.55 13.96 4.64
C THR A 99 -0.77 13.55 5.30
N ALA A 100 -1.88 13.64 4.56
CA ALA A 100 -3.19 13.24 5.09
C ALA A 100 -3.24 11.77 5.54
N PHE A 101 -2.60 10.88 4.79
CA PHE A 101 -2.54 9.46 5.15
C PHE A 101 -1.63 9.20 6.37
N ARG A 102 -0.53 9.94 6.53
CA ARG A 102 0.31 9.85 7.74
C ARG A 102 -0.43 10.37 8.97
N ASP A 103 -1.16 11.46 8.83
CA ASP A 103 -1.98 12.00 9.91
C ASP A 103 -3.05 10.98 10.33
N ALA A 104 -3.70 10.31 9.36
CA ALA A 104 -4.64 9.24 9.63
C ALA A 104 -4.00 8.04 10.34
N LEU A 105 -2.82 7.57 9.91
CA LEU A 105 -2.10 6.50 10.61
C LEU A 105 -1.83 6.85 12.07
N ARG A 106 -1.36 8.08 12.33
CA ARG A 106 -1.07 8.57 13.68
C ARG A 106 -2.33 8.68 14.53
N ALA A 107 -3.43 9.16 13.95
CA ALA A 107 -4.73 9.22 14.63
C ALA A 107 -5.21 7.82 15.08
N HIS A 108 -4.91 6.79 14.28
CA HIS A 108 -5.21 5.39 14.60
C HIS A 108 -4.19 4.72 15.53
N GLY A 109 -3.11 5.40 15.89
CA GLY A 109 -2.07 4.89 16.79
C GLY A 109 -0.92 4.15 16.12
N TYR A 110 -0.72 4.37 14.83
CA TYR A 110 0.38 3.79 14.05
C TYR A 110 1.44 4.82 13.70
N ASP A 111 2.67 4.34 13.54
CA ASP A 111 3.76 5.08 12.93
C ASP A 111 3.59 5.17 11.39
N ASP A 112 4.51 5.87 10.74
CA ASP A 112 4.52 6.02 9.29
C ASP A 112 4.74 4.67 8.55
N CYS A 113 5.14 3.61 9.24
CA CYS A 113 5.36 2.24 8.73
C CYS A 113 4.22 1.27 9.08
N GLY A 114 3.16 1.74 9.75
CA GLY A 114 2.02 0.92 10.16
C GLY A 114 2.26 0.08 11.41
N ARG A 115 3.31 0.32 12.20
CA ARG A 115 3.54 -0.31 13.52
C ARG A 115 2.88 0.50 14.63
N ARG A 116 2.38 -0.17 15.67
CA ARG A 116 1.79 0.49 16.82
C ARG A 116 2.81 1.38 17.53
N MET A 117 2.44 2.63 17.82
CA MET A 117 3.27 3.50 18.64
C MET A 117 3.05 3.19 20.13
N PRO A 118 4.13 3.06 20.93
CA PRO A 118 4.05 2.63 22.34
C PRO A 118 3.40 3.68 23.27
N ASP A 119 3.52 4.96 22.94
CA ASP A 119 3.25 6.07 23.88
C ASP A 119 1.94 6.84 23.61
N ILE A 120 1.05 6.31 22.77
CA ILE A 120 -0.29 6.92 22.66
C ILE A 120 -1.11 6.42 23.84
N GLU A 121 -1.16 7.26 24.88
CA GLU A 121 -2.15 7.19 25.95
C GLU A 121 -3.49 6.82 25.34
N ARG A 122 -4.12 5.75 25.88
CA ARG A 122 -5.45 5.31 25.47
C ARG A 122 -6.38 6.52 25.59
N LYS A 123 -6.69 7.17 24.48
CA LYS A 123 -7.77 8.14 24.46
C LYS A 123 -9.04 7.37 24.74
N ASP A 124 -9.60 7.56 25.92
CA ASP A 124 -10.86 6.98 26.35
C ASP A 124 -11.93 7.22 25.26
N GLY A 125 -12.50 6.14 24.74
CA GLY A 125 -13.62 6.19 23.79
C GLY A 125 -13.32 5.93 22.31
N VAL A 126 -12.05 5.81 21.89
CA VAL A 126 -11.73 5.34 20.51
C VAL A 126 -11.43 3.83 20.55
N PRO A 127 -12.18 2.98 19.83
CA PRO A 127 -11.86 1.55 19.72
C PRO A 127 -10.46 1.41 19.10
N GLN A 128 -9.44 1.12 19.92
CA GLN A 128 -8.11 0.83 19.39
C GLN A 128 -8.16 -0.51 18.67
N SER A 129 -7.69 -0.53 17.42
CA SER A 129 -7.49 -1.75 16.66
C SER A 129 -6.60 -2.73 17.45
N GLN A 130 -6.99 -4.00 17.45
CA GLN A 130 -6.26 -5.10 18.09
C GLN A 130 -4.97 -5.49 17.33
N LEU A 131 -4.65 -4.79 16.24
CA LEU A 131 -3.48 -5.08 15.41
C LEU A 131 -2.27 -4.28 15.90
N GLU A 132 -1.24 -5.00 16.34
CA GLU A 132 0.09 -4.43 16.63
C GLU A 132 0.77 -3.84 15.38
N VAL A 133 0.52 -4.43 14.20
CA VAL A 133 1.12 -3.98 12.93
C VAL A 133 0.12 -4.14 11.77
N LEU A 134 -0.01 -3.10 10.96
CA LEU A 134 -0.66 -3.13 9.64
C LEU A 134 0.30 -3.74 8.62
N LYS A 135 0.24 -5.05 8.42
CA LYS A 135 1.12 -5.71 7.44
C LYS A 135 0.60 -5.61 6.01
N GLY A 136 1.50 -5.52 5.04
CA GLY A 136 1.19 -5.72 3.63
C GLY A 136 1.69 -4.59 2.72
N SER A 137 1.05 -4.43 1.57
CA SER A 137 1.39 -3.37 0.61
C SER A 137 0.19 -2.59 0.18
N LEU A 138 0.32 -1.26 0.22
CA LEU A 138 -0.73 -0.30 -0.07
C LEU A 138 -0.27 0.69 -1.13
N GLU A 139 -1.09 0.89 -2.15
CA GLU A 139 -0.89 1.96 -3.12
C GLU A 139 -2.09 2.87 -3.18
N LEU A 140 -1.83 4.16 -3.02
CA LEU A 140 -2.80 5.24 -3.17
C LEU A 140 -2.54 5.93 -4.51
N HIS A 141 -3.44 5.72 -5.46
CA HIS A 141 -3.35 6.32 -6.80
C HIS A 141 -4.17 7.60 -6.81
N VAL A 142 -3.47 8.73 -6.80
CA VAL A 142 -4.06 10.07 -6.63
C VAL A 142 -4.93 10.44 -7.83
N ARG A 143 -6.14 10.95 -7.58
CA ARG A 143 -7.08 11.49 -8.58
C ARG A 143 -7.00 13.01 -8.66
N LEU A 144 -7.48 13.57 -9.77
CA LEU A 144 -7.42 15.01 -10.02
C LEU A 144 -8.26 15.83 -9.03
N ALA A 145 -9.34 15.23 -8.50
CA ALA A 145 -10.20 15.79 -7.46
C ALA A 145 -9.45 16.26 -6.20
N VAL A 146 -8.22 15.79 -5.95
CA VAL A 146 -7.37 16.30 -4.86
C VAL A 146 -7.06 17.79 -5.00
N LYS A 147 -7.09 18.35 -6.23
CA LYS A 147 -6.83 19.78 -6.44
C LYS A 147 -7.79 20.66 -5.67
N GLU A 148 -9.06 20.30 -5.68
CA GLU A 148 -10.17 21.07 -5.11
C GLU A 148 -10.56 20.58 -3.71
N ALA A 149 -10.08 19.41 -3.30
CA ALA A 149 -10.37 18.83 -1.99
C ALA A 149 -9.89 19.72 -0.85
N LYS A 150 -10.70 19.84 0.22
CA LYS A 150 -10.24 20.36 1.50
C LYS A 150 -9.30 19.35 2.16
N TYR A 151 -8.32 19.83 2.91
CA TYR A 151 -7.36 18.94 3.58
C TYR A 151 -8.04 18.02 4.60
N THR A 152 -9.01 18.54 5.34
CA THR A 152 -9.83 17.78 6.30
C THR A 152 -10.54 16.59 5.65
N ASP A 153 -11.04 16.77 4.42
CA ASP A 153 -11.66 15.68 3.66
C ASP A 153 -10.66 14.59 3.28
N LEU A 154 -9.43 14.98 2.92
CA LEU A 154 -8.36 14.01 2.61
C LEU A 154 -7.98 13.17 3.84
N VAL A 155 -7.91 13.79 5.02
CA VAL A 155 -7.62 13.09 6.28
C VAL A 155 -8.74 12.11 6.61
N ARG A 156 -10.00 12.58 6.62
CA ARG A 156 -11.18 11.73 6.88
C ARG A 156 -11.28 10.54 5.92
N GLN A 157 -11.00 10.76 4.64
CA GLN A 157 -10.98 9.68 3.66
C GLN A 157 -9.83 8.71 3.88
N SER A 158 -8.68 9.20 4.35
CA SER A 158 -7.53 8.37 4.70
C SER A 158 -7.78 7.50 5.93
N GLU A 159 -8.44 8.05 6.96
CA GLU A 159 -8.86 7.30 8.17
C GLU A 159 -9.73 6.10 7.79
N ARG A 160 -10.74 6.31 6.94
CA ARG A 160 -11.59 5.23 6.40
C ARG A 160 -10.81 4.12 5.69
N VAL A 161 -9.70 4.46 5.04
CA VAL A 161 -8.81 3.46 4.42
C VAL A 161 -8.07 2.65 5.47
N VAL A 162 -7.54 3.31 6.50
CA VAL A 162 -6.87 2.64 7.63
C VAL A 162 -7.84 1.67 8.30
N GLU A 163 -9.04 2.14 8.68
CA GLU A 163 -10.10 1.31 9.27
C GLU A 163 -10.46 0.10 8.40
N SER A 164 -10.62 0.33 7.09
CA SER A 164 -10.95 -0.74 6.15
C SER A 164 -9.85 -1.80 6.07
N ILE A 165 -8.58 -1.39 6.08
CA ILE A 165 -7.43 -2.29 6.08
C ILE A 165 -7.35 -3.07 7.39
N GLU A 166 -7.54 -2.41 8.53
CA GLU A 166 -7.59 -3.05 9.85
C GLU A 166 -8.65 -4.15 9.89
N GLN A 167 -9.90 -3.81 9.54
CA GLN A 167 -11.01 -4.75 9.53
C GLN A 167 -10.77 -5.92 8.58
N TYR A 168 -10.12 -5.67 7.44
CA TYR A 168 -9.78 -6.73 6.50
C TYR A 168 -8.68 -7.65 7.06
N LEU A 169 -7.63 -7.10 7.67
CA LEU A 169 -6.55 -7.87 8.27
C LEU A 169 -7.02 -8.67 9.50
N ILE A 170 -7.94 -8.13 10.31
CA ILE A 170 -8.58 -8.84 11.42
C ILE A 170 -9.36 -10.05 10.89
N ARG A 171 -10.12 -9.89 9.80
CA ARG A 171 -10.87 -10.98 9.15
C ARG A 171 -10.00 -12.07 8.52
N LEU A 172 -8.70 -11.79 8.30
CA LEU A 172 -7.75 -12.75 7.74
C LEU A 172 -7.03 -13.59 8.81
N ARG A 173 -7.13 -13.21 10.09
CA ARG A 173 -6.62 -14.00 11.21
C ARG A 173 -7.58 -15.14 11.51
#